data_AF-A0ABD3MB16-F1
#
_entry.id   AF-A0ABD3MB16-F1
#
_cell.length_a   1.000
_cell.length_b   1.000
_cell.length_c   1.000
_cell.angle_alpha   90.00
_cell.angle_beta   90.00
_cell.angle_gamma   90.00
#
_symmetry.space_group_name_H-M   'P 1'
#
loop_
_entity.id
_entity.type
_entity.pdbx_description
1 polymer ?
#
loop_
_entity_poly.entity_id
_entity_poly.type
_entity_poly.pdbx_seq_one_letter_code
_entity_poly.pdbx_strand_id
1 'polypeptide(L)'
;MNDPQIAFLALYLIYAILILLFHHTFILYPFRLLTTFLHELSHALACWISCGRVHAINVYNNEGGVTSYVGGCRSLIVPAGYVGASLWGMALVMTSGGRKTATGAAGLLTGMLLLSLCYAPNRTMILLNLTYAIITSVFIYLEWKVYSPILHYIVLFYGTFVGIHALFDTYHDTVRRTVLRSDAYACYEMYPCCLPKFVGLQWAILNIISQLLGIWIAMMQLSDACANLGWWECIGVDGDGDGNWEFGDKFWEWEERIVGDIEDYVWYDQTIKNCRTANDNVTHNAAAYRPNQIDATPSFETAPGATTGLSVGDATKEGTAVV
;
A
#
# COMPACT_ATOMS: atom_id res chain seq x y z
N MET A 1 6.91 4.27 -20.82
CA MET A 1 7.39 3.96 -19.46
C MET A 1 8.91 4.13 -19.44
N ASN A 2 9.43 4.97 -18.55
CA ASN A 2 10.84 5.40 -18.57
C ASN A 2 11.73 4.47 -17.72
N ASP A 3 13.04 4.50 -17.97
CA ASP A 3 14.05 3.75 -17.18
C ASP A 3 13.85 3.83 -15.65
N PRO A 4 13.62 5.00 -15.01
CA PRO A 4 13.38 5.07 -13.57
C PRO A 4 12.08 4.38 -13.13
N GLN A 5 11.02 4.43 -13.94
CA GLN A 5 9.75 3.77 -13.64
C GLN A 5 9.90 2.24 -13.72
N ILE A 6 10.61 1.75 -14.74
CA ILE A 6 10.92 0.32 -14.89
C ILE A 6 11.76 -0.15 -13.71
N ALA A 7 12.80 0.60 -13.33
CA ALA A 7 13.66 0.26 -12.19
C ALA A 7 12.87 0.24 -10.87
N PHE A 8 11.97 1.21 -10.66
CA PHE A 8 11.10 1.27 -9.50
C PHE A 8 10.17 0.06 -9.41
N LEU A 9 9.46 -0.27 -10.49
CA LEU A 9 8.54 -1.40 -10.52
C LEU A 9 9.28 -2.72 -10.33
N ALA A 10 10.43 -2.89 -11.00
CA ALA A 10 11.28 -4.07 -10.83
C ALA A 10 11.74 -4.22 -9.38
N LEU A 11 12.18 -3.13 -8.75
CA LEU A 11 12.60 -3.14 -7.35
C LEU A 11 11.45 -3.46 -6.40
N TYR A 12 10.28 -2.86 -6.62
CA TYR A 12 9.06 -3.16 -5.85
C TYR A 12 8.70 -4.65 -5.94
N LEU A 13 8.72 -5.22 -7.14
CA LEU A 13 8.44 -6.65 -7.35
C LEU A 13 9.47 -7.55 -6.68
N ILE A 14 10.76 -7.19 -6.75
CA ILE A 14 11.84 -7.92 -6.06
C ILE A 14 11.60 -7.89 -4.55
N TYR A 15 11.31 -6.72 -3.98
CA TYR A 15 10.98 -6.62 -2.55
C TYR A 15 9.75 -7.44 -2.21
N ALA A 16 8.69 -7.37 -3.02
CA ALA A 16 7.48 -8.15 -2.79
C ALA A 16 7.77 -9.66 -2.75
N ILE A 17 8.51 -10.18 -3.73
CA ILE A 17 8.90 -11.59 -3.79
C ILE A 17 9.76 -11.99 -2.58
N LEU A 18 10.76 -11.17 -2.22
CA LEU A 18 11.63 -11.44 -1.07
C LEU A 18 10.83 -11.44 0.23
N ILE A 19 9.92 -10.48 0.41
CA ILE A 19 9.06 -10.40 1.60
C ILE A 19 8.15 -11.61 1.68
N LEU A 20 7.53 -12.03 0.57
CA LEU A 20 6.68 -13.22 0.52
C LEU A 20 7.47 -14.50 0.86
N LEU A 21 8.69 -14.64 0.32
CA LEU A 21 9.52 -15.83 0.52
C LEU A 21 10.10 -15.92 1.94
N PHE A 22 10.55 -14.78 2.48
CA PHE A 22 11.24 -14.72 3.76
C PHE A 22 10.34 -14.24 4.92
N HIS A 23 9.01 -14.12 4.70
CA HIS A 23 8.06 -13.53 5.64
C HIS A 23 8.20 -14.08 7.06
N HIS A 24 8.38 -15.41 7.20
CA HIS A 24 8.46 -16.08 8.50
C HIS A 24 9.87 -16.17 9.11
N THR A 25 10.87 -15.56 8.49
CA THR A 25 12.25 -15.60 9.01
C THR A 25 12.48 -14.60 10.14
N PHE A 26 13.52 -14.85 10.94
CA PHE A 26 13.95 -13.96 12.02
C PHE A 26 14.45 -12.60 11.49
N ILE A 27 14.95 -12.54 10.26
CA ILE A 27 15.45 -11.30 9.65
C ILE A 27 14.31 -10.28 9.48
N LEU A 28 13.10 -10.76 9.13
CA LEU A 28 11.95 -9.88 8.91
C LEU A 28 11.14 -9.58 10.18
N TYR A 29 11.43 -10.28 11.28
CA TYR A 29 10.77 -10.09 12.57
C TYR A 29 10.73 -8.63 13.08
N PRO A 30 11.84 -7.84 13.09
CA PRO A 30 11.78 -6.45 13.55
C PRO A 30 10.83 -5.59 12.69
N PHE A 31 10.71 -5.87 11.39
CA PHE A 31 9.79 -5.15 10.51
C PHE A 31 8.33 -5.57 10.76
N ARG A 32 8.07 -6.83 11.16
CA ARG A 32 6.75 -7.26 11.62
C ARG A 32 6.32 -6.53 12.91
N LEU A 33 7.27 -6.27 13.81
CA LEU A 33 6.98 -5.43 14.99
C LEU A 33 6.71 -3.97 14.62
N LEU A 34 7.42 -3.43 13.61
CA LEU A 34 7.14 -2.08 13.10
C LEU A 34 5.72 -1.98 12.51
N THR A 35 5.25 -3.00 11.80
CA THR A 35 3.88 -3.02 11.28
C THR A 35 2.84 -3.10 12.39
N THR A 36 3.06 -3.92 13.42
CA THR A 36 2.21 -3.92 14.62
C THR A 36 2.20 -2.55 15.29
N PHE A 37 3.35 -1.88 15.39
CA PHE A 37 3.40 -0.52 15.92
C PHE A 37 2.55 0.47 15.10
N LEU A 38 2.63 0.43 13.77
CA LEU A 38 1.83 1.30 12.90
C LEU A 38 0.33 0.99 13.00
N HIS A 39 -0.04 -0.28 13.22
CA HIS A 39 -1.41 -0.69 13.50
C HIS A 39 -1.94 -0.03 14.78
N GLU A 40 -1.22 -0.19 15.89
CA GLU A 40 -1.58 0.42 17.18
C GLU A 40 -1.59 1.94 17.15
N LEU A 41 -0.61 2.53 16.47
CA LEU A 41 -0.55 3.97 16.26
C LEU A 41 -1.78 4.47 15.49
N SER A 42 -2.32 3.67 14.58
CA SER A 42 -3.50 4.05 13.80
C SER A 42 -4.78 4.06 14.66
N HIS A 43 -4.92 3.13 15.62
CA HIS A 43 -5.96 3.22 16.65
C HIS A 43 -5.81 4.51 17.48
N ALA A 44 -4.58 4.83 17.90
CA ALA A 44 -4.30 6.04 18.68
C ALA A 44 -4.62 7.32 17.90
N LEU A 45 -4.25 7.39 16.62
CA LEU A 45 -4.56 8.52 15.73
C LEU A 45 -6.07 8.69 15.54
N ALA A 46 -6.81 7.60 15.27
CA ALA A 46 -8.26 7.64 15.14
C ALA A 46 -8.95 8.07 16.46
N CYS A 47 -8.37 7.68 17.59
CA CYS A 47 -8.84 8.12 18.91
C CYS A 47 -8.66 9.64 19.07
N TRP A 48 -7.48 10.18 18.76
CA TRP A 48 -7.25 11.64 18.84
C TRP A 48 -8.13 12.44 17.87
N ILE A 49 -8.30 11.98 16.63
CA ILE A 49 -9.15 12.65 15.63
C ILE A 49 -10.61 12.66 16.07
N SER A 50 -11.07 11.60 16.73
CA SER A 50 -12.43 11.52 17.28
C SER A 50 -12.58 12.15 18.67
N CYS A 51 -11.62 12.99 19.08
CA CYS A 51 -11.60 13.69 20.37
C CYS A 51 -11.54 12.77 21.60
N GLY A 52 -11.07 11.53 21.45
CA GLY A 52 -10.77 10.62 22.54
C GLY A 52 -9.37 10.83 23.13
N ARG A 53 -9.09 10.16 24.24
CA ARG A 53 -7.81 10.23 24.95
C ARG A 53 -7.13 8.86 24.98
N VAL A 54 -5.91 8.80 24.44
CA VAL A 54 -5.04 7.62 24.50
C VAL A 54 -4.26 7.62 25.82
N HIS A 55 -4.27 6.48 26.50
CA HIS A 55 -3.55 6.27 27.76
C HIS A 55 -2.23 5.54 27.57
N ALA A 56 -2.22 4.48 26.76
CA ALA A 56 -1.04 3.66 26.53
C ALA A 56 -1.07 3.03 25.15
N ILE A 57 0.10 2.92 24.54
CA ILE A 57 0.34 2.17 23.30
C ILE A 57 1.42 1.14 23.65
N ASN A 58 1.17 -0.14 23.37
CA ASN A 58 2.10 -1.22 23.71
C ASN A 58 2.24 -2.21 22.56
N VAL A 59 3.47 -2.65 22.29
CA VAL A 59 3.79 -3.66 21.28
C VAL A 59 4.58 -4.79 21.94
N TYR A 60 4.18 -6.03 21.73
CA TYR A 60 4.76 -7.21 22.38
C TYR A 60 5.57 -8.06 21.39
N ASN A 61 6.47 -8.89 21.92
CA ASN A 61 7.35 -9.74 21.11
C ASN A 61 6.60 -10.83 20.32
N ASN A 62 5.32 -11.07 20.59
CA ASN A 62 4.49 -12.03 19.86
C ASN A 62 3.75 -11.38 18.67
N GLU A 63 4.22 -10.23 18.17
CA GLU A 63 3.62 -9.49 17.05
C GLU A 63 2.22 -8.93 17.37
N GLY A 64 1.79 -8.98 18.63
CA GLY A 64 0.55 -8.37 19.11
C GLY A 64 0.78 -6.97 19.69
N GLY A 65 -0.22 -6.12 19.55
CA GLY A 65 -0.27 -4.79 20.16
C GLY A 65 -1.50 -4.63 21.04
N VAL A 66 -1.48 -3.60 21.89
CA VAL A 66 -2.66 -3.14 22.64
C VAL A 66 -2.61 -1.63 22.77
N THR A 67 -3.71 -0.98 22.41
CA THR A 67 -3.93 0.46 22.59
C THR A 67 -5.06 0.70 23.58
N SER A 68 -4.74 1.34 24.71
CA SER A 68 -5.71 1.68 25.77
C SER A 68 -6.16 3.14 25.62
N TYR A 69 -7.47 3.36 25.59
CA TYR A 69 -8.06 4.69 25.36
C TYR A 69 -9.39 4.89 26.11
N VAL A 70 -9.81 6.15 26.22
CA VAL A 70 -11.11 6.55 26.78
C VAL A 70 -11.77 7.55 25.85
N GLY A 71 -13.07 7.38 25.62
CA GLY A 71 -13.86 8.22 24.71
C GLY A 71 -13.51 8.01 23.24
N GLY A 72 -13.92 8.95 22.40
CA GLY A 72 -13.79 8.88 20.95
C GLY A 72 -14.85 8.01 20.27
N CYS A 73 -14.81 7.98 18.95
CA CYS A 73 -15.77 7.21 18.14
C CYS A 73 -15.24 5.79 17.93
N ARG A 74 -15.81 4.81 18.64
CA ARG A 74 -15.39 3.40 18.55
C ARG A 74 -15.47 2.87 17.11
N SER A 75 -16.47 3.31 16.33
CA SER A 75 -16.66 2.92 14.92
C SER A 75 -15.51 3.35 14.01
N LEU A 76 -14.78 4.41 14.37
CA LEU A 76 -13.57 4.84 13.66
C LEU A 76 -12.32 4.17 14.23
N ILE A 77 -12.24 4.02 15.56
CA ILE A 77 -11.05 3.52 16.24
C ILE A 77 -10.81 2.05 15.92
N VAL A 78 -11.83 1.19 15.99
CA VAL A 78 -11.69 -0.26 15.77
C VAL A 78 -11.14 -0.62 14.38
N PRO A 79 -11.70 -0.13 13.26
CA PRO A 79 -11.14 -0.45 11.93
C PRO A 79 -9.79 0.24 11.65
N ALA A 80 -9.41 1.26 12.43
CA ALA A 80 -8.25 2.08 12.14
C ALA A 80 -6.92 1.31 12.13
N GLY A 81 -6.81 0.19 12.83
CA GLY A 81 -5.60 -0.64 12.81
C GLY A 81 -5.31 -1.16 11.40
N TYR A 82 -6.21 -2.00 10.87
CA TYR A 82 -6.08 -2.58 9.53
C TYR A 82 -6.16 -1.55 8.40
N VAL A 83 -7.07 -0.58 8.51
CA VAL A 83 -7.19 0.52 7.53
C VAL A 83 -5.93 1.37 7.54
N GLY A 84 -5.44 1.74 8.73
CA GLY A 84 -4.23 2.53 8.90
C GLY A 84 -2.99 1.82 8.39
N ALA A 85 -2.81 0.54 8.67
CA ALA A 85 -1.70 -0.24 8.13
C ALA A 85 -1.67 -0.23 6.58
N SER A 86 -2.84 -0.34 5.95
CA SER A 86 -3.00 -0.22 4.49
C SER A 86 -2.59 1.17 3.98
N LEU A 87 -3.05 2.22 4.67
CA LEU A 87 -2.73 3.61 4.32
C LEU A 87 -1.26 3.96 4.56
N TRP A 88 -0.63 3.41 5.60
CA TRP A 88 0.80 3.59 5.88
C TRP A 88 1.66 2.94 4.80
N GLY A 89 1.32 1.72 4.37
CA GLY A 89 1.98 1.05 3.26
C GLY A 89 1.92 1.89 1.98
N MET A 90 0.72 2.35 1.63
CA MET A 90 0.49 3.25 0.51
C MET A 90 1.28 4.55 0.62
N ALA A 91 1.22 5.24 1.77
CA ALA A 91 1.87 6.53 2.00
C ALA A 91 3.39 6.43 1.85
N LEU A 92 4.00 5.37 2.38
CA LEU A 92 5.44 5.13 2.24
C LEU A 92 5.83 4.81 0.80
N VAL A 93 5.05 3.98 0.09
CA VAL A 93 5.34 3.70 -1.34
C VAL A 93 5.20 4.97 -2.19
N MET A 94 4.11 5.73 -2.06
CA MET A 94 3.89 6.93 -2.88
C MET A 94 4.95 8.02 -2.64
N THR A 95 5.49 8.13 -1.43
CA THR A 95 6.47 9.15 -1.08
C THR A 95 7.90 8.72 -1.38
N SER A 96 8.14 7.44 -1.66
CA SER A 96 9.47 6.91 -1.95
C SER A 96 10.08 7.44 -3.24
N GLY A 97 9.26 7.83 -4.23
CA GLY A 97 9.70 8.24 -5.57
C GLY A 97 10.62 9.47 -5.59
N GLY A 98 10.41 10.43 -4.70
CA GLY A 98 11.20 11.66 -4.61
C GLY A 98 12.14 11.70 -3.40
N ARG A 99 13.32 12.33 -3.56
CA ARG A 99 14.28 12.50 -2.46
C ARG A 99 13.73 13.29 -1.28
N LYS A 100 13.06 14.42 -1.54
CA LYS A 100 12.45 15.27 -0.49
C LYS A 100 11.25 14.60 0.14
N THR A 101 10.41 13.92 -0.64
CA THR A 101 9.22 13.22 -0.16
C THR A 101 9.60 12.01 0.69
N ALA A 102 10.61 11.24 0.28
CA ALA A 102 11.15 10.13 1.07
C ALA A 102 11.77 10.65 2.39
N THR A 103 12.44 11.80 2.35
CA THR A 103 12.95 12.47 3.58
C THR A 103 11.81 12.88 4.50
N GLY A 104 10.74 13.47 3.95
CA GLY A 104 9.55 13.83 4.71
C GLY A 104 8.89 12.61 5.36
N ALA A 105 8.72 11.52 4.61
CA ALA A 105 8.12 10.28 5.10
C ALA A 105 8.97 9.63 6.21
N ALA A 106 10.29 9.54 6.02
CA ALA A 106 11.21 9.02 7.02
C ALA A 106 11.25 9.89 8.29
N GLY A 107 11.21 11.22 8.12
CA GLY A 107 11.12 12.17 9.22
C GLY A 107 9.81 12.06 9.99
N LEU A 108 8.68 11.91 9.29
CA LEU A 108 7.36 11.70 9.88
C LEU A 108 7.32 10.39 10.69
N LEU A 109 7.78 9.29 10.10
CA LEU A 109 7.89 8.00 10.79
C LEU A 109 8.73 8.13 12.06
N THR A 110 9.89 8.78 11.97
CA THR A 110 10.77 9.04 13.13
C THR A 110 10.05 9.87 14.19
N GLY A 111 9.36 10.95 13.80
CA GLY A 111 8.58 11.78 14.71
C GLY A 111 7.48 11.00 15.44
N MET A 112 6.78 10.10 14.74
CA MET A 112 5.74 9.25 15.32
C MET A 112 6.30 8.19 16.28
N LEU A 113 7.43 7.57 15.92
CA LEU A 113 8.14 6.63 16.80
C LEU A 113 8.55 7.32 18.11
N LEU A 114 9.04 8.57 18.05
CA LEU A 114 9.41 9.34 19.24
C LEU A 114 8.20 9.83 20.03
N LEU A 115 7.16 10.33 19.35
CA LEU A 115 5.93 10.81 20.01
C LEU A 115 5.23 9.71 20.80
N SER A 116 5.18 8.50 20.25
CA SER A 116 4.53 7.37 20.90
C SER A 116 5.25 6.90 22.18
N LEU A 117 6.52 7.27 22.39
CA LEU A 117 7.22 7.01 23.66
C LEU A 117 6.63 7.79 24.84
N CYS A 118 5.85 8.84 24.59
CA CYS A 118 5.15 9.60 25.62
C CYS A 118 3.91 8.89 26.18
N TYR A 119 3.49 7.75 25.60
CA TYR A 119 2.24 7.05 25.92
C TYR A 119 2.49 5.71 26.62
N ALA A 120 3.16 5.78 27.78
CA ALA A 120 3.41 4.64 28.69
C ALA A 120 3.87 3.33 27.98
N PRO A 121 4.93 3.37 27.16
CA PRO A 121 5.35 2.23 26.36
C PRO A 121 5.98 1.12 27.20
N ASN A 122 5.79 -0.13 26.78
CA ASN A 122 6.51 -1.26 27.33
C ASN A 122 7.97 -1.32 26.82
N ARG A 123 8.79 -2.22 27.40
CA ARG A 123 10.22 -2.35 27.07
C ARG A 123 10.48 -2.67 25.60
N THR A 124 9.65 -3.54 25.01
CA THR A 124 9.77 -3.92 23.59
C THR A 124 9.55 -2.73 22.68
N MET A 125 8.50 -1.95 22.92
CA MET A 125 8.20 -0.75 22.14
C MET A 125 9.28 0.33 22.30
N ILE A 126 9.81 0.53 23.51
CA ILE A 126 10.94 1.46 23.71
C ILE A 126 12.14 1.06 22.84
N LEU A 127 12.52 -0.22 22.87
CA LEU A 127 13.65 -0.72 22.09
C LEU A 127 13.39 -0.60 20.58
N LEU A 128 12.19 -1.00 20.13
CA LEU A 128 11.75 -0.89 18.74
C LEU A 128 11.85 0.57 18.26
N ASN A 129 11.19 1.48 18.97
CA ASN A 129 11.05 2.87 18.55
C ASN A 129 12.39 3.60 18.53
N LEU A 130 13.22 3.42 19.57
CA LEU A 130 14.55 4.03 19.59
C LEU A 130 15.46 3.46 18.50
N THR A 131 15.42 2.15 18.27
CA THR A 131 16.23 1.51 17.23
C THR A 131 15.85 2.03 15.84
N TYR A 132 14.56 2.03 15.50
CA TYR A 132 14.10 2.54 14.22
C TYR A 132 14.33 4.05 14.09
N ALA A 133 14.06 4.85 15.13
CA ALA A 133 14.30 6.29 15.09
C ALA A 133 15.78 6.63 14.83
N ILE A 134 16.71 5.93 15.48
CA ILE A 134 18.15 6.12 15.26
C ILE A 134 18.54 5.68 13.85
N ILE A 135 18.16 4.48 13.43
CA ILE A 135 18.51 3.93 12.11
C ILE A 135 17.96 4.81 10.99
N THR A 136 16.70 5.19 11.05
CA THR A 136 16.06 6.07 10.06
C THR A 136 16.71 7.46 10.05
N SER A 137 17.05 8.03 11.20
CA SER A 137 17.78 9.31 11.28
C SER A 137 19.17 9.22 10.66
N VAL A 138 19.89 8.11 10.86
CA VAL A 138 21.18 7.86 10.20
C VAL A 138 21.01 7.78 8.69
N PHE A 139 19.98 7.09 8.19
CA PHE A 139 19.73 7.04 6.74
C PHE A 139 19.37 8.41 6.14
N ILE A 140 18.58 9.22 6.86
CA ILE A 140 18.34 10.62 6.48
C ILE A 140 19.68 11.39 6.40
N TYR A 141 20.54 11.25 7.40
CA TYR A 141 21.86 11.89 7.37
C TYR A 141 22.71 11.43 6.18
N LEU A 142 22.80 10.12 5.93
CA LEU A 142 23.56 9.54 4.82
C LEU A 142 23.04 10.01 3.45
N GLU A 143 21.71 10.06 3.28
CA GLU A 143 21.05 10.54 2.07
C GLU A 143 21.48 11.97 1.72
N TRP A 144 21.60 12.85 2.71
CA TRP A 144 21.92 14.27 2.50
C TRP A 144 23.41 14.58 2.48
N LYS A 145 24.26 13.74 3.10
CA LYS A 145 25.69 14.03 3.27
C LYS A 145 26.64 13.10 2.53
N VAL A 146 26.23 11.88 2.22
CA VAL A 146 27.14 10.84 1.70
C VAL A 146 26.73 10.36 0.32
N TYR A 147 25.52 9.81 0.17
CA TYR A 147 25.09 9.18 -1.07
C TYR A 147 23.57 9.21 -1.21
N SER A 148 23.10 9.52 -2.42
CA SER A 148 21.69 9.50 -2.84
C SER A 148 21.58 8.50 -4.00
N PRO A 149 20.51 7.68 -4.09
CA PRO A 149 19.24 7.77 -3.37
C PRO A 149 19.01 6.61 -2.37
N ILE A 150 19.71 6.59 -1.24
CA ILE A 150 19.54 5.55 -0.20
C ILE A 150 18.11 5.51 0.32
N LEU A 151 17.54 6.70 0.56
CA LEU A 151 16.25 6.80 1.24
C LEU A 151 15.09 6.33 0.36
N HIS A 152 15.23 6.46 -0.96
CA HIS A 152 14.30 5.88 -1.93
C HIS A 152 14.15 4.37 -1.70
N TYR A 153 15.27 3.65 -1.63
CA TYR A 153 15.28 2.19 -1.44
C TYR A 153 14.67 1.77 -0.12
N ILE A 154 15.00 2.49 0.96
CA ILE A 154 14.57 2.13 2.32
C ILE A 154 13.09 2.44 2.54
N VAL A 155 12.63 3.61 2.13
CA VAL A 155 11.22 4.00 2.27
C VAL A 155 10.34 3.13 1.38
N LEU A 156 10.78 2.81 0.16
CA LEU A 156 10.09 1.85 -0.69
C LEU A 156 10.00 0.47 -0.03
N PHE A 157 11.11 -0.04 0.52
CA PHE A 157 11.11 -1.32 1.25
C PHE A 157 10.14 -1.30 2.43
N TYR A 158 10.12 -0.23 3.24
CA TYR A 158 9.18 -0.10 4.35
C TYR A 158 7.73 -0.10 3.85
N GLY A 159 7.42 0.68 2.81
CA GLY A 159 6.07 0.72 2.25
C GLY A 159 5.62 -0.63 1.70
N THR A 160 6.45 -1.29 0.90
CA THR A 160 6.18 -2.63 0.36
C THR A 160 6.00 -3.66 1.47
N PHE A 161 6.86 -3.62 2.51
CA PHE A 161 6.76 -4.51 3.66
C PHE A 161 5.46 -4.29 4.42
N VAL A 162 5.13 -3.05 4.76
CA VAL A 162 3.92 -2.71 5.52
C VAL A 162 2.67 -3.12 4.76
N GLY A 163 2.57 -2.82 3.46
CA GLY A 163 1.43 -3.19 2.64
C GLY A 163 1.21 -4.71 2.57
N ILE A 164 2.26 -5.46 2.20
CA ILE A 164 2.19 -6.93 2.09
C ILE A 164 1.92 -7.57 3.45
N HIS A 165 2.58 -7.11 4.51
CA HIS A 165 2.38 -7.64 5.85
C HIS A 165 0.95 -7.38 6.35
N ALA A 166 0.38 -6.21 6.09
CA ALA A 166 -1.01 -5.91 6.45
C ALA A 166 -2.01 -6.83 5.73
N LEU A 167 -1.71 -7.28 4.50
CA LEU A 167 -2.53 -8.29 3.81
C LEU A 167 -2.43 -9.66 4.50
N PHE A 168 -1.22 -10.09 4.89
CA PHE A 168 -1.02 -11.32 5.64
C PHE A 168 -1.74 -11.30 6.99
N ASP A 169 -1.63 -10.18 7.72
CA ASP A 169 -2.25 -10.01 9.02
C ASP A 169 -3.78 -10.08 8.92
N THR A 170 -4.35 -9.34 7.96
CA THR A 170 -5.78 -9.40 7.64
C THR A 170 -6.22 -10.83 7.30
N TYR A 171 -5.49 -11.52 6.40
CA TYR A 171 -5.82 -12.89 6.01
C TYR A 171 -5.75 -13.85 7.21
N HIS A 172 -4.72 -13.74 8.03
CA HIS A 172 -4.50 -14.63 9.17
C HIS A 172 -5.56 -14.43 10.24
N ASP A 173 -5.89 -13.19 10.59
CA ASP A 173 -6.75 -12.88 11.74
C ASP A 173 -8.24 -12.78 11.44
N THR A 174 -8.61 -12.69 10.15
CA THR A 174 -10.02 -12.63 9.73
C THR A 174 -10.47 -13.84 8.93
N VAL A 175 -9.65 -14.38 8.02
CA VAL A 175 -10.03 -15.46 7.09
C VAL A 175 -9.64 -16.83 7.65
N ARG A 176 -8.38 -16.99 8.05
CA ARG A 176 -7.83 -18.29 8.49
C ARG A 176 -8.34 -18.71 9.87
N ARG A 177 -8.52 -17.76 10.79
CA ARG A 177 -9.09 -17.96 12.13
C ARG A 177 -9.96 -16.77 12.51
N THR A 178 -10.96 -16.98 13.35
CA THR A 178 -11.66 -15.88 14.03
C THR A 178 -11.10 -15.82 15.45
N VAL A 179 -10.20 -14.86 15.70
CA VAL A 179 -9.60 -14.66 17.02
C VAL A 179 -10.60 -13.91 17.90
N LEU A 180 -11.02 -14.50 19.02
CA LEU A 180 -11.77 -13.75 20.02
C LEU A 180 -10.88 -12.58 20.48
N ARG A 181 -11.39 -11.34 20.35
CA ARG A 181 -10.72 -10.06 20.64
C ARG A 181 -9.88 -9.42 19.53
N SER A 182 -9.94 -9.89 18.28
CA SER A 182 -9.40 -9.11 17.15
C SER A 182 -10.30 -7.92 16.80
N ASP A 183 -9.76 -6.92 16.09
CA ASP A 183 -10.52 -5.75 15.64
C ASP A 183 -11.71 -6.15 14.77
N ALA A 184 -11.55 -7.19 13.94
CA ALA A 184 -12.64 -7.72 13.12
C ALA A 184 -13.78 -8.28 13.98
N TYR A 185 -13.45 -8.91 15.12
CA TYR A 185 -14.44 -9.38 16.07
C TYR A 185 -15.08 -8.21 16.83
N ALA A 186 -14.30 -7.21 17.25
CA ALA A 186 -14.82 -6.00 17.89
C ALA A 186 -15.73 -5.19 16.95
N CYS A 187 -15.45 -5.19 15.64
CA CYS A 187 -16.30 -4.59 14.62
C CYS A 187 -17.61 -5.35 14.45
N TYR A 188 -17.57 -6.70 14.46
CA TYR A 188 -18.77 -7.53 14.46
C TYR A 188 -19.64 -7.34 15.71
N GLU A 189 -19.04 -7.19 16.90
CA GLU A 189 -19.80 -6.88 18.12
C GLU A 189 -20.57 -5.55 18.03
N MET A 190 -20.01 -4.59 17.29
CA MET A 190 -20.65 -3.29 17.06
C MET A 190 -21.72 -3.36 15.97
N TYR A 191 -21.44 -4.09 14.88
CA TYR A 191 -22.33 -4.27 13.75
C TYR A 191 -22.56 -5.78 13.49
N PRO A 192 -23.53 -6.41 14.20
CA PRO A 192 -23.77 -7.85 14.11
C PRO A 192 -24.19 -8.36 12.72
N CYS A 193 -24.51 -7.46 11.78
CA CYS A 193 -24.83 -7.79 10.41
C CYS A 193 -23.62 -8.25 9.57
N CYS A 194 -22.40 -7.89 9.97
CA CYS A 194 -21.19 -8.15 9.19
C CYS A 194 -20.30 -9.16 9.91
N LEU A 195 -20.28 -10.43 9.48
CA LEU A 195 -19.34 -11.41 10.06
C LEU A 195 -17.90 -10.91 9.96
N PRO A 196 -17.02 -11.23 10.93
CA PRO A 196 -15.61 -10.80 10.93
C PRO A 196 -14.87 -11.10 9.62
N LYS A 197 -15.24 -12.19 8.93
CA LYS A 197 -14.69 -12.57 7.61
C LYS A 197 -15.02 -11.58 6.51
N PHE A 198 -16.24 -11.03 6.47
CA PHE A 198 -16.63 -10.04 5.46
C PHE A 198 -15.94 -8.70 5.70
N VAL A 199 -15.84 -8.29 6.97
CA VAL A 199 -15.11 -7.09 7.36
C VAL A 199 -13.63 -7.20 6.98
N GLY A 200 -13.01 -8.34 7.28
CA GLY A 200 -11.64 -8.62 6.88
C GLY A 200 -11.43 -8.62 5.36
N LEU A 201 -12.38 -9.17 4.58
CA LEU A 201 -12.32 -9.11 3.13
C LEU A 201 -12.34 -7.67 2.61
N GLN A 202 -13.17 -6.79 3.19
CA GLN A 202 -13.20 -5.36 2.83
C GLN A 202 -11.86 -4.68 3.11
N TRP A 203 -11.24 -4.96 4.25
CA TRP A 203 -9.91 -4.41 4.59
C TRP A 203 -8.81 -4.96 3.69
N ALA A 204 -8.88 -6.23 3.30
CA ALA A 204 -7.94 -6.82 2.34
C ALA A 204 -8.06 -6.18 0.94
N ILE A 205 -9.29 -5.94 0.48
CA ILE A 205 -9.55 -5.23 -0.79
C ILE A 205 -9.01 -3.79 -0.70
N LEU A 206 -9.30 -3.09 0.40
CA LEU A 206 -8.78 -1.75 0.64
C LEU A 206 -7.25 -1.73 0.59
N ASN A 207 -6.58 -2.67 1.25
CA ASN A 207 -5.13 -2.79 1.23
C ASN A 207 -4.60 -2.90 -0.20
N ILE A 208 -5.16 -3.81 -1.01
CA ILE A 208 -4.74 -4.00 -2.41
C ILE A 208 -4.93 -2.71 -3.20
N ILE A 209 -6.08 -2.03 -3.07
CA ILE A 209 -6.36 -0.78 -3.76
C ILE A 209 -5.38 0.31 -3.31
N SER A 210 -5.17 0.49 -2.01
CA SER A 210 -4.23 1.46 -1.46
C SER A 210 -2.80 1.18 -1.95
N GLN A 211 -2.39 -0.08 -2.00
CA GLN A 211 -1.06 -0.45 -2.47
C GLN A 211 -0.88 -0.15 -3.96
N LEU A 212 -1.86 -0.49 -4.80
CA LEU A 212 -1.84 -0.17 -6.23
C LEU A 212 -1.83 1.35 -6.46
N LEU A 213 -2.63 2.09 -5.69
CA LEU A 213 -2.66 3.56 -5.75
C LEU A 213 -1.31 4.15 -5.34
N GLY A 214 -0.66 3.61 -4.31
CA GLY A 214 0.66 4.06 -3.87
C GLY A 214 1.74 3.86 -4.93
N ILE A 215 1.73 2.69 -5.59
CA ILE A 215 2.62 2.40 -6.73
C ILE A 215 2.34 3.38 -7.86
N TRP A 216 1.07 3.58 -8.21
CA TRP A 216 0.64 4.46 -9.27
C TRP A 216 1.12 5.91 -9.09
N ILE A 217 0.89 6.49 -7.90
CA ILE A 217 1.37 7.85 -7.56
C ILE A 217 2.90 7.93 -7.65
N ALA A 218 3.61 6.91 -7.15
CA ALA A 218 5.07 6.88 -7.25
C ALA A 218 5.56 6.82 -8.70
N MET A 219 4.89 6.06 -9.58
CA MET A 219 5.23 6.01 -11.00
C MET A 219 4.97 7.34 -11.71
N MET A 220 3.88 8.04 -11.37
CA MET A 220 3.65 9.41 -11.86
C MET A 220 4.78 10.35 -11.46
N GLN A 221 5.21 10.31 -10.20
CA GLN A 221 6.30 11.15 -9.70
C GLN A 221 7.63 10.89 -10.44
N LEU A 222 7.85 9.66 -10.90
CA LEU A 222 9.04 9.26 -11.66
C LEU A 222 8.92 9.49 -13.18
N SER A 223 7.78 10.00 -13.67
CA SER A 223 7.58 10.35 -15.07
C SER A 223 8.34 11.62 -15.44
N ASP A 224 8.84 11.70 -16.68
CA ASP A 224 9.52 12.92 -17.17
C ASP A 224 8.63 14.15 -17.15
N ALA A 225 7.30 13.95 -17.25
CA ALA A 225 6.31 15.02 -17.14
C ALA A 225 6.39 15.77 -15.79
N CYS A 226 6.86 15.09 -14.73
CA CYS A 226 6.98 15.66 -13.39
C CYS A 226 8.40 16.10 -13.02
N ALA A 227 9.36 16.06 -13.95
CA ALA A 227 10.77 16.34 -13.66
C ALA A 227 11.01 17.76 -13.07
N ASN A 228 10.18 18.73 -13.45
CA ASN A 228 10.30 20.14 -13.03
C ASN A 228 9.15 20.63 -12.14
N LEU A 229 8.21 19.76 -11.78
CA LEU A 229 7.01 20.13 -11.01
C LEU A 229 7.20 19.82 -9.52
N GLY A 230 6.48 20.57 -8.68
CA GLY A 230 6.29 20.23 -7.27
C GLY A 230 5.56 18.88 -7.10
N TRP A 231 5.64 18.27 -5.91
CA TRP A 231 4.93 17.01 -5.66
C TRP A 231 3.41 17.16 -5.76
N TRP A 232 2.86 18.27 -5.23
CA TRP A 232 1.44 18.61 -5.29
C TRP A 232 0.98 18.95 -6.72
N GLU A 233 1.78 19.74 -7.44
CA GLU A 233 1.56 20.05 -8.87
C GLU A 233 1.54 18.78 -9.75
N CYS A 234 2.48 17.85 -9.52
CA CYS A 234 2.57 16.59 -10.25
C CYS A 234 1.31 15.72 -10.05
N ILE A 235 0.80 15.64 -8.82
CA ILE A 235 -0.38 14.84 -8.47
C ILE A 235 -1.70 15.56 -8.83
N GLY A 236 -1.64 16.84 -9.23
CA GLY A 236 -2.82 17.63 -9.58
C GLY A 236 -3.63 18.10 -8.37
N VAL A 237 -2.97 18.37 -7.24
CA VAL A 237 -3.61 18.90 -6.02
C VAL A 237 -3.53 20.43 -5.96
N ASP A 238 -2.62 21.06 -6.71
CA ASP A 238 -2.59 22.51 -6.85
C ASP A 238 -3.67 22.94 -7.83
N GLY A 239 -4.89 23.08 -7.29
CA GLY A 239 -6.02 23.63 -8.00
C GLY A 239 -5.79 25.10 -8.33
N ASP A 240 -5.95 25.42 -9.60
CA ASP A 240 -6.09 26.74 -10.18
C ASP A 240 -7.42 27.39 -9.77
N GLY A 241 -7.76 27.36 -8.47
CA GLY A 241 -8.84 28.14 -7.86
C GLY A 241 -10.25 27.94 -8.43
N ASP A 242 -10.44 27.00 -9.35
CA ASP A 242 -11.70 26.74 -10.06
C ASP A 242 -12.56 25.67 -9.37
N GLY A 243 -12.00 25.00 -8.37
CA GLY A 243 -12.69 24.00 -7.57
C GLY A 243 -12.86 22.64 -8.25
N ASN A 244 -12.15 22.39 -9.36
CA ASN A 244 -12.21 21.11 -10.05
C ASN A 244 -11.10 20.16 -9.55
N TRP A 245 -11.47 18.93 -9.21
CA TRP A 245 -10.52 17.90 -8.74
C TRP A 245 -9.88 17.21 -9.97
N GLU A 246 -8.82 17.79 -10.53
CA GLU A 246 -8.12 17.27 -11.73
C GLU A 246 -7.42 15.92 -11.54
N PHE A 247 -7.36 15.40 -10.31
CA PHE A 247 -6.77 14.09 -10.02
C PHE A 247 -7.35 12.96 -10.90
N GLY A 248 -8.66 13.01 -11.16
CA GLY A 248 -9.34 12.03 -12.00
C GLY A 248 -8.95 12.13 -13.47
N ASP A 249 -8.84 13.35 -14.00
CA ASP A 249 -8.51 13.57 -15.41
C ASP A 249 -7.05 13.20 -15.68
N LYS A 250 -6.13 13.59 -14.80
CA LYS A 250 -4.73 13.13 -14.85
C LYS A 250 -4.60 11.62 -14.69
N PHE A 251 -5.51 10.99 -13.94
CA PHE A 251 -5.55 9.54 -13.83
C PHE A 251 -5.82 8.87 -15.18
N TRP A 252 -6.89 9.29 -15.86
CA TRP A 252 -7.28 8.73 -17.16
C TRP A 252 -6.26 9.06 -18.27
N GLU A 253 -5.75 10.29 -18.34
CA GLU A 253 -4.74 10.68 -19.33
C GLU A 253 -3.42 9.90 -19.19
N TRP A 254 -2.99 9.66 -17.95
CA TRP A 254 -1.81 8.85 -17.69
C TRP A 254 -2.03 7.39 -18.06
N GLU A 255 -3.22 6.85 -17.77
CA GLU A 255 -3.58 5.46 -18.12
C GLU A 255 -3.52 5.27 -19.65
N GLU A 256 -4.15 6.16 -20.40
CA GLU A 256 -4.11 6.14 -21.88
C GLU A 256 -2.67 6.16 -22.41
N ARG A 257 -1.79 6.95 -21.79
CA ARG A 257 -0.38 7.02 -22.18
C ARG A 257 0.40 5.74 -21.88
N ILE A 258 0.20 5.13 -20.71
CA ILE A 258 0.86 3.87 -20.36
C ILE A 258 0.36 2.72 -21.23
N VAL A 259 -0.95 2.64 -21.47
CA VAL A 259 -1.52 1.61 -22.34
C VAL A 259 -0.97 1.75 -23.75
N GLY A 260 -0.89 2.98 -24.29
CA GLY A 260 -0.25 3.26 -25.57
C GLY A 260 1.22 2.83 -25.62
N ASP A 261 2.03 3.19 -24.62
CA ASP A 261 3.45 2.79 -24.55
C ASP A 261 3.63 1.27 -24.47
N ILE A 262 2.76 0.56 -23.74
CA ILE A 262 2.79 -0.90 -23.63
C ILE A 262 2.39 -1.54 -24.96
N GLU A 263 1.33 -1.05 -25.62
CA GLU A 263 0.91 -1.54 -26.93
C GLU A 263 2.01 -1.33 -27.98
N ASP A 264 2.68 -0.18 -27.99
CA ASP A 264 3.81 0.11 -28.88
C ASP A 264 5.01 -0.80 -28.59
N TYR A 265 5.33 -1.06 -27.31
CA TYR A 265 6.42 -1.97 -26.94
C TYR A 265 6.11 -3.42 -27.33
N VAL A 266 4.87 -3.88 -27.09
CA VAL A 266 4.41 -5.22 -27.49
C VAL A 266 4.40 -5.34 -29.01
N TRP A 267 3.94 -4.33 -29.74
CA TRP A 267 3.97 -4.30 -31.20
C TRP A 267 5.42 -4.30 -31.74
N TYR A 268 6.32 -3.56 -31.11
CA TYR A 268 7.74 -3.51 -31.47
C TYR A 268 8.42 -4.87 -31.24
N ASP A 269 8.22 -5.51 -30.09
CA ASP A 269 8.75 -6.84 -29.78
C ASP A 269 8.17 -7.91 -30.72
N GLN A 270 6.85 -7.85 -30.99
CA GLN A 270 6.21 -8.73 -31.97
C GLN A 270 6.78 -8.52 -33.37
N THR A 271 7.06 -7.28 -33.77
CA THR A 271 7.68 -6.95 -35.06
C THR A 271 9.11 -7.46 -35.13
N ILE A 272 9.93 -7.35 -34.08
CA ILE A 272 11.27 -7.92 -34.04
C ILE A 272 11.24 -9.45 -34.09
N LYS A 273 10.32 -10.10 -33.36
CA LYS A 273 10.12 -11.55 -33.41
C LYS A 273 9.67 -12.02 -34.79
N ASN A 274 8.76 -11.27 -35.43
CA ASN A 274 8.32 -11.52 -36.80
C ASN A 274 9.45 -11.30 -37.82
N CYS A 275 10.33 -10.31 -37.62
CA CYS A 275 11.51 -10.11 -38.45
C CYS A 275 12.55 -11.22 -38.25
N ARG A 276 12.76 -11.72 -37.02
CA ARG A 276 13.63 -12.88 -36.77
C ARG A 276 13.09 -14.16 -37.40
N THR A 277 11.81 -14.46 -37.19
CA THR A 277 11.17 -15.62 -37.83
C THR A 277 11.06 -15.47 -39.34
N ALA A 278 10.89 -14.26 -39.87
CA ALA A 278 10.99 -14.00 -41.31
C ALA A 278 12.40 -14.24 -41.83
N ASN A 279 13.45 -13.87 -41.08
CA ASN A 279 14.84 -14.14 -41.47
C ASN A 279 15.16 -15.65 -41.42
N ASP A 280 14.65 -16.36 -40.41
CA ASP A 280 14.78 -17.83 -40.30
C ASP A 280 13.96 -18.57 -41.37
N ASN A 281 12.80 -18.00 -41.77
CA ASN A 281 11.96 -18.52 -42.86
C ASN A 281 12.49 -18.15 -44.25
N VAL A 282 13.22 -17.05 -44.44
CA VAL A 282 13.91 -16.75 -45.71
C VAL A 282 15.02 -17.76 -45.97
N THR A 283 15.65 -18.30 -44.91
CA THR A 283 16.60 -19.43 -45.05
C THR A 283 15.93 -20.79 -45.28
N HIS A 284 14.64 -20.96 -44.97
CA HIS A 284 13.94 -22.25 -45.08
C HIS A 284 12.83 -22.35 -46.15
N ASN A 285 12.27 -21.24 -46.63
CA ASN A 285 11.08 -21.20 -47.50
C ASN A 285 11.34 -20.57 -48.87
N ALA A 286 12.46 -20.91 -49.51
CA ALA A 286 12.60 -20.83 -50.97
C ALA A 286 11.80 -21.93 -51.70
N ALA A 287 10.87 -22.61 -51.03
CA ALA A 287 10.05 -23.66 -51.59
C ALA A 287 8.60 -23.54 -51.12
N ALA A 288 7.69 -23.57 -52.10
CA ALA A 288 6.25 -23.81 -52.02
C ALA A 288 5.33 -22.59 -51.78
N TYR A 289 4.78 -22.13 -52.91
CA TYR A 289 3.57 -21.32 -53.04
C TYR A 289 2.34 -22.24 -53.23
N ARG A 290 1.22 -22.00 -52.53
CA ARG A 290 -0.17 -21.98 -53.06
C ARG A 290 -1.24 -21.64 -51.98
N PRO A 291 -2.38 -21.01 -52.36
CA PRO A 291 -3.40 -20.45 -51.44
C PRO A 291 -4.72 -21.27 -51.35
N ASN A 292 -5.59 -20.90 -50.37
CA ASN A 292 -7.05 -21.17 -50.17
C ASN A 292 -7.35 -21.66 -48.74
N GLN A 293 -8.48 -21.47 -48.04
CA GLN A 293 -9.82 -20.83 -48.17
C GLN A 293 -10.40 -20.78 -46.71
N ILE A 294 -11.07 -19.69 -46.28
CA ILE A 294 -12.53 -19.51 -45.98
C ILE A 294 -13.13 -20.20 -44.70
N ASP A 295 -13.79 -19.33 -43.92
CA ASP A 295 -14.92 -19.42 -42.96
C ASP A 295 -14.93 -20.33 -41.70
N ALA A 296 -15.26 -19.73 -40.54
CA ALA A 296 -16.63 -19.69 -39.96
C ALA A 296 -16.61 -19.42 -38.43
N THR A 297 -17.45 -18.49 -37.96
CA THR A 297 -17.79 -18.22 -36.55
C THR A 297 -19.12 -18.87 -36.16
N PRO A 298 -19.36 -19.16 -34.87
CA PRO A 298 -20.63 -18.75 -34.27
C PRO A 298 -20.55 -18.22 -32.82
N SER A 299 -21.67 -17.60 -32.45
CA SER A 299 -22.10 -16.79 -31.30
C SER A 299 -22.28 -17.52 -29.94
N PHE A 300 -22.41 -16.79 -28.82
CA PHE A 300 -23.64 -16.74 -27.97
C PHE A 300 -23.58 -15.76 -26.77
N GLU A 301 -24.79 -15.43 -26.29
CA GLU A 301 -25.35 -14.40 -25.37
C GLU A 301 -24.89 -14.32 -23.88
N THR A 302 -25.20 -13.17 -23.24
CA THR A 302 -25.21 -12.93 -21.77
C THR A 302 -26.34 -11.99 -21.33
N ALA A 303 -26.90 -12.18 -20.12
CA ALA A 303 -27.55 -11.17 -19.22
C ALA A 303 -27.95 -11.82 -17.85
N PRO A 304 -28.46 -11.10 -16.80
CA PRO A 304 -27.79 -10.08 -15.95
C PRO A 304 -28.11 -10.14 -14.41
N GLY A 305 -27.37 -9.36 -13.60
CA GLY A 305 -27.82 -8.45 -12.50
C GLY A 305 -28.33 -8.95 -11.12
N ALA A 306 -27.88 -8.30 -10.01
CA ALA A 306 -28.71 -7.73 -8.90
C ALA A 306 -27.88 -7.22 -7.68
N THR A 307 -28.38 -6.15 -7.04
CA THR A 307 -27.87 -5.38 -5.87
C THR A 307 -28.70 -5.63 -4.60
N THR A 308 -28.19 -5.24 -3.40
CA THR A 308 -28.97 -4.65 -2.27
C THR A 308 -28.06 -4.28 -1.08
N GLY A 309 -28.40 -3.18 -0.39
CA GLY A 309 -27.72 -2.67 0.82
C GLY A 309 -28.65 -2.59 2.04
N LEU A 310 -28.06 -2.43 3.24
CA LEU A 310 -28.74 -2.20 4.52
C LEU A 310 -27.78 -1.52 5.52
N SER A 311 -28.27 -0.53 6.27
CA SER A 311 -27.58 0.13 7.38
C SER A 311 -28.34 -0.06 8.71
N VAL A 312 -27.58 -0.13 9.82
CA VAL A 312 -28.06 -0.32 11.20
C VAL A 312 -27.37 0.73 12.11
N GLY A 313 -28.07 1.15 13.16
CA GLY A 313 -27.78 2.27 14.04
C GLY A 313 -26.67 2.09 15.08
N ASP A 314 -26.63 3.04 16.02
CA ASP A 314 -25.47 3.34 16.88
C ASP A 314 -25.86 3.50 18.36
N ALA A 315 -24.99 3.07 19.28
CA ALA A 315 -25.08 3.30 20.73
C ALA A 315 -23.72 3.13 21.45
N THR A 316 -23.33 4.12 22.25
CA THR A 316 -22.08 4.21 23.03
C THR A 316 -22.31 4.10 24.54
N LYS A 317 -21.40 3.43 25.28
CA LYS A 317 -21.23 3.55 26.75
C LYS A 317 -19.76 3.46 27.15
N GLU A 318 -19.32 4.39 28.01
CA GLU A 318 -17.94 4.66 28.41
C GLU A 318 -17.42 3.75 29.54
N GLY A 319 -16.31 3.07 29.26
CA GLY A 319 -15.31 2.52 30.18
C GLY A 319 -13.95 2.60 29.47
N THR A 320 -12.82 2.41 30.17
CA THR A 320 -11.51 2.36 29.49
C THR A 320 -11.52 1.21 28.49
N ALA A 321 -11.48 1.56 27.22
CA ALA A 321 -11.54 0.62 26.11
C ALA A 321 -10.12 0.22 25.70
N VAL A 322 -10.00 -1.00 25.19
CA VAL A 322 -8.77 -1.52 24.62
C VAL A 322 -9.09 -2.07 23.24
N VAL A 323 -8.23 -1.76 22.28
CA VAL A 323 -8.10 -2.50 21.03
C VAL A 323 -6.81 -3.30 21.13
#